data_AF-A0A9Q4IIH9-F1
#
_entry.id   AF-A0A9Q4IIH9-F1
#
_cell.length_a   1.000
_cell.length_b   1.000
_cell.length_c   1.000
_cell.angle_alpha   90.00
_cell.angle_beta   90.00
_cell.angle_gamma   90.00
#
_symmetry.space_group_name_H-M   'P 1'
#
loop_
_entity.id
_entity.type
_entity.pdbx_description
1 polymer ?
#
loop_
_entity_poly.entity_id
_entity_poly.type
_entity_poly.pdbx_seq_one_letter_code
_entity_poly.pdbx_strand_id
1 'polypeptide(L)'
;MRQDVADNRNALIAAARQLFVSEGAGVSMRAIAKAASVGVATAARHFPERIDLLDAVSAQAVDEITEVVEQHLANSDLDRRGTWRATVHAIAELELAALAQAIFTDTMQLPDASTQRQRIMENRIADIRKVYEQLLAPAKRAGLCPADVDPLDFHLALGIVTRPLPVDAPDLPTRTPMRNRLIDVMLDGLEAQANAAE
;
A
#
# COMPACT_ATOMS: atom_id res chain seq x y z
N MET A 1 -5.14 30.52 -5.57
CA MET A 1 -6.42 29.78 -5.45
C MET A 1 -6.38 28.34 -5.93
N ARG A 2 -5.86 27.98 -7.12
CA ARG A 2 -5.72 26.54 -7.49
C ARG A 2 -4.62 25.82 -6.69
N GLN A 3 -3.51 26.51 -6.44
CA GLN A 3 -2.41 26.01 -5.61
C GLN A 3 -2.89 25.74 -4.18
N ASP A 4 -3.49 26.74 -3.53
CA ASP A 4 -4.05 26.61 -2.17
C ASP A 4 -5.08 25.46 -2.03
N VAL A 5 -5.87 25.20 -3.09
CA VAL A 5 -6.85 24.09 -3.13
C VAL A 5 -6.13 22.74 -3.25
N ALA A 6 -5.12 22.61 -4.09
CA ALA A 6 -4.32 21.39 -4.20
C ALA A 6 -3.55 21.10 -2.89
N ASP A 7 -2.96 22.15 -2.30
CA ASP A 7 -2.21 22.06 -1.04
C ASP A 7 -3.12 21.61 0.12
N ASN A 8 -4.35 22.14 0.21
CA ASN A 8 -5.32 21.71 1.21
C ASN A 8 -5.73 20.24 1.03
N ARG A 9 -5.95 19.79 -0.22
CA ARG A 9 -6.29 18.39 -0.50
C ARG A 9 -5.16 17.46 -0.07
N ASN A 10 -3.92 17.80 -0.42
CA ASN A 10 -2.75 17.01 -0.06
C ASN A 10 -2.52 17.00 1.46
N ALA A 11 -2.72 18.13 2.13
CA ALA A 11 -2.64 18.22 3.60
C ALA A 11 -3.66 17.31 4.29
N LEU A 12 -4.90 17.24 3.77
CA LEU A 12 -5.93 16.34 4.29
C LEU A 12 -5.57 14.86 4.10
N ILE A 13 -5.03 14.49 2.93
CA ILE A 13 -4.61 13.10 2.66
C ILE A 13 -3.44 12.71 3.57
N ALA A 14 -2.44 13.58 3.70
CA ALA A 14 -1.28 13.35 4.56
C ALA A 14 -1.69 13.20 6.04
N ALA A 15 -2.58 14.08 6.52
CA ALA A 15 -3.12 13.98 7.88
C ALA A 15 -3.94 12.71 8.10
N ALA A 16 -4.77 12.33 7.12
CA ALA A 16 -5.55 11.09 7.18
C ALA A 16 -4.64 9.87 7.27
N ARG A 17 -3.61 9.80 6.42
CA ARG A 17 -2.61 8.71 6.44
C ARG A 17 -1.94 8.59 7.81
N GLN A 18 -1.45 9.69 8.36
CA GLN A 18 -0.79 9.69 9.67
C GLN A 18 -1.72 9.19 10.78
N LEU A 19 -2.98 9.65 10.78
CA LEU A 19 -3.96 9.23 11.78
C LEU A 19 -4.38 7.77 11.59
N PHE A 20 -4.52 7.28 10.36
CA PHE A 20 -4.82 5.87 10.11
C PHE A 20 -3.71 4.93 10.56
N VAL A 21 -2.45 5.32 10.38
CA VAL A 21 -1.30 4.52 10.84
C VAL A 21 -1.20 4.52 12.37
N SER A 22 -1.48 5.65 13.01
CA SER A 22 -1.31 5.80 14.47
C SER A 22 -2.52 5.38 15.31
N GLU A 23 -3.73 5.68 14.85
CA GLU A 23 -4.99 5.44 15.58
C GLU A 23 -5.85 4.32 14.97
N GLY A 24 -5.53 3.88 13.74
CA GLY A 24 -6.29 2.85 13.03
C GLY A 24 -7.55 3.37 12.33
N ALA A 25 -8.53 2.49 12.14
CA ALA A 25 -9.81 2.82 11.51
C ALA A 25 -10.70 3.69 12.42
N GLY A 26 -11.73 4.33 11.86
CA GLY A 26 -12.72 5.10 12.62
C GLY A 26 -12.32 6.54 12.95
N VAL A 27 -11.14 7.00 12.49
CA VAL A 27 -10.71 8.40 12.67
C VAL A 27 -11.71 9.36 12.02
N SER A 28 -12.23 10.31 12.80
CA SER A 28 -13.26 11.24 12.32
C SER A 28 -12.73 12.27 11.32
N MET A 29 -13.57 12.70 10.37
CA MET A 29 -13.24 13.80 9.44
C MET A 29 -12.86 15.10 10.17
N ARG A 30 -13.42 15.35 11.35
CA ARG A 30 -13.09 16.52 12.17
C ARG A 30 -11.66 16.44 12.72
N ALA A 31 -11.22 15.25 13.15
CA ALA A 31 -9.85 15.04 13.62
C ALA A 31 -8.85 15.21 12.47
N ILE A 32 -9.16 14.65 11.29
CA ILE A 32 -8.35 14.79 10.07
C ILE A 32 -8.23 16.25 9.64
N ALA A 33 -9.35 16.98 9.57
CA ALA A 33 -9.34 18.40 9.22
C ALA A 33 -8.50 19.23 10.21
N LYS A 34 -8.64 18.96 11.52
CA LYS A 34 -7.84 19.61 12.55
C LYS A 34 -6.34 19.31 12.39
N ALA A 35 -5.97 18.05 12.16
CA ALA A 35 -4.57 17.65 11.97
C ALA A 35 -3.97 18.27 10.69
N ALA A 36 -4.76 18.40 9.63
CA ALA A 36 -4.37 19.08 8.40
C ALA A 36 -4.30 20.61 8.53
N SER A 37 -4.73 21.19 9.66
CA SER A 37 -4.95 22.64 9.81
C SER A 37 -5.91 23.23 8.76
N VAL A 38 -6.89 22.44 8.32
CA VAL A 38 -7.91 22.81 7.34
C VAL A 38 -9.29 22.91 8.02
N GLY A 39 -10.07 23.93 7.66
CA GLY A 39 -11.44 24.08 8.18
C GLY A 39 -12.35 22.91 7.78
N VAL A 40 -13.24 22.48 8.68
CA VAL A 40 -14.14 21.33 8.44
C VAL A 40 -15.02 21.51 7.19
N ALA A 41 -15.52 22.72 6.96
CA ALA A 41 -16.30 23.04 5.76
C ALA A 41 -15.46 22.92 4.46
N THR A 42 -14.16 23.24 4.52
CA THR A 42 -13.23 23.05 3.40
C THR A 42 -12.94 21.57 3.20
N ALA A 43 -12.71 20.81 4.27
CA ALA A 43 -12.51 19.37 4.19
C ALA A 43 -13.72 18.64 3.55
N ALA A 44 -14.94 18.99 3.96
CA ALA A 44 -16.17 18.44 3.39
C ALA A 44 -16.38 18.82 1.91
N ARG A 45 -15.82 19.93 1.43
CA ARG A 45 -15.83 20.29 -0.01
C ARG A 45 -14.85 19.44 -0.82
N HIS A 46 -13.71 19.06 -0.24
CA HIS A 46 -12.71 18.21 -0.89
C HIS A 46 -13.10 16.73 -0.89
N PHE A 47 -13.68 16.27 0.21
CA PHE A 47 -14.11 14.89 0.42
C PHE A 47 -15.55 14.91 0.94
N PRO A 48 -16.54 15.01 0.03
CA PRO A 48 -17.95 15.01 0.40
C PRO A 48 -18.35 13.75 1.17
N GLU A 49 -17.83 12.60 0.76
CA GLU A 49 -18.05 11.32 1.43
C GLU A 49 -16.75 10.77 2.00
N ARG A 50 -16.88 9.95 3.06
CA ARG A 50 -15.72 9.27 3.66
C ARG A 50 -14.99 8.39 2.65
N ILE A 51 -15.72 7.75 1.74
CA ILE A 51 -15.13 6.90 0.70
C ILE A 51 -14.24 7.68 -0.26
N ASP A 52 -14.51 8.96 -0.53
CA ASP A 52 -13.68 9.78 -1.41
C ASP A 52 -12.30 10.06 -0.80
N LEU A 53 -12.25 10.23 0.52
CA LEU A 53 -10.98 10.37 1.24
C LEU A 53 -10.21 9.04 1.25
N LEU A 54 -10.88 7.94 1.59
CA LEU A 54 -10.27 6.61 1.61
C LEU A 54 -9.70 6.25 0.23
N ASP A 55 -10.44 6.58 -0.83
CA ASP A 55 -10.00 6.42 -2.21
C ASP A 55 -8.74 7.22 -2.52
N ALA A 56 -8.71 8.50 -2.14
CA ALA A 56 -7.57 9.37 -2.38
C ALA A 56 -6.31 8.92 -1.62
N VAL A 57 -6.46 8.45 -0.38
CA VAL A 57 -5.35 7.88 0.42
C VAL A 57 -4.88 6.56 -0.19
N SER A 58 -5.80 5.71 -0.66
CA SER A 58 -5.46 4.45 -1.34
C SER A 58 -4.73 4.71 -2.65
N ALA A 59 -5.17 5.69 -3.45
CA ALA A 59 -4.52 6.08 -4.69
C ALA A 59 -3.08 6.53 -4.44
N GLN A 60 -2.85 7.39 -3.43
CA GLN A 60 -1.50 7.81 -3.07
C GLN A 60 -0.61 6.63 -2.66
N ALA A 61 -1.14 5.66 -1.90
CA ALA A 61 -0.39 4.46 -1.54
C ALA A 61 0.01 3.62 -2.76
N VAL A 62 -0.86 3.52 -3.77
CA VAL A 62 -0.54 2.84 -5.04
C VAL A 62 0.50 3.62 -5.84
N ASP A 63 0.41 4.95 -5.87
CA ASP A 63 1.40 5.81 -6.53
C ASP A 63 2.79 5.61 -5.90
N GLU A 64 2.90 5.54 -4.56
CA GLU A 64 4.16 5.27 -3.86
C GLU A 64 4.77 3.90 -4.23
N ILE A 65 3.93 2.85 -4.34
CA ILE A 65 4.40 1.53 -4.81
C ILE A 65 4.88 1.63 -6.26
N THR A 66 4.14 2.36 -7.11
CA THR A 66 4.49 2.55 -8.52
C THR A 66 5.84 3.21 -8.66
N GLU A 67 6.10 4.30 -7.92
CA GLU A 67 7.38 4.99 -7.91
C GLU A 67 8.53 4.08 -7.51
N VAL A 68 8.36 3.27 -6.45
CA VAL A 68 9.38 2.30 -6.03
C VAL A 68 9.67 1.27 -7.12
N VAL A 69 8.64 0.72 -7.75
CA VAL A 69 8.78 -0.27 -8.83
C VAL A 69 9.50 0.35 -10.04
N GLU A 70 9.08 1.53 -10.49
CA GLU A 70 9.69 2.21 -11.64
C GLU A 70 11.17 2.56 -11.40
N GLN A 71 11.51 3.06 -10.20
CA GLN A 71 12.89 3.41 -9.84
C GLN A 71 13.83 2.20 -9.86
N HIS A 72 13.35 1.03 -9.40
CA HIS A 72 14.18 -0.16 -9.36
C HIS A 72 14.29 -0.85 -10.72
N LEU A 73 13.20 -0.87 -11.50
CA LEU A 73 13.21 -1.48 -12.84
C LEU A 73 14.13 -0.72 -13.81
N ALA A 74 14.31 0.59 -13.63
CA ALA A 74 15.24 1.40 -14.42
C ALA A 74 16.72 0.95 -14.29
N ASN A 75 17.06 0.14 -13.28
CA ASN A 75 18.43 -0.29 -12.98
C ASN A 75 18.65 -1.81 -13.13
N SER A 76 17.75 -2.53 -13.81
CA SER A 76 17.61 -4.00 -13.69
C SER A 76 18.54 -4.88 -14.52
N ASP A 77 19.42 -4.34 -15.37
CA ASP A 77 20.12 -5.13 -16.40
C ASP A 77 21.27 -6.01 -15.87
N LEU A 78 21.85 -5.69 -14.71
CA LEU A 78 23.06 -6.37 -14.21
C LEU A 78 22.80 -7.42 -13.13
N ASP A 79 21.78 -7.24 -12.29
CA ASP A 79 21.42 -8.18 -11.21
C ASP A 79 19.90 -8.25 -11.03
N ARG A 80 19.26 -9.18 -11.75
CA ARG A 80 17.79 -9.34 -11.71
C ARG A 80 17.30 -9.82 -10.36
N ARG A 81 18.03 -10.75 -9.72
CA ARG A 81 17.64 -11.32 -8.43
C ARG A 81 17.78 -10.28 -7.32
N GLY A 82 18.91 -9.58 -7.27
CA GLY A 82 19.12 -8.50 -6.32
C GLY A 82 18.12 -7.36 -6.52
N THR A 83 17.87 -6.95 -7.76
CA THR A 83 16.85 -5.90 -8.06
C THR A 83 15.47 -6.33 -7.58
N TRP A 84 15.03 -7.55 -7.91
CA TRP A 84 13.75 -8.09 -7.45
C TRP A 84 13.60 -8.02 -5.93
N ARG A 85 14.59 -8.52 -5.19
CA ARG A 85 14.54 -8.51 -3.72
C ARG A 85 14.56 -7.09 -3.18
N ALA A 86 15.44 -6.22 -3.69
CA ALA A 86 15.53 -4.83 -3.28
C ALA A 86 14.21 -4.09 -3.48
N THR A 87 13.52 -4.27 -4.61
CA THR A 87 12.22 -3.65 -4.86
C THR A 87 11.17 -4.10 -3.85
N VAL A 88 11.09 -5.40 -3.54
CA VAL A 88 10.12 -5.92 -2.57
C VAL A 88 10.40 -5.39 -1.16
N HIS A 89 11.67 -5.29 -0.76
CA HIS A 89 12.05 -4.65 0.50
C HIS A 89 11.70 -3.16 0.53
N ALA A 90 11.97 -2.43 -0.55
CA ALA A 90 11.64 -1.00 -0.66
C ALA A 90 10.12 -0.76 -0.58
N ILE A 91 9.30 -1.64 -1.18
CA ILE A 91 7.83 -1.59 -1.02
C ILE A 91 7.44 -1.83 0.45
N ALA A 92 8.08 -2.78 1.14
CA ALA A 92 7.82 -3.05 2.54
C ALA A 92 8.19 -1.88 3.47
N GLU A 93 9.19 -1.08 3.09
CA GLU A 93 9.62 0.14 3.79
C GLU A 93 8.63 1.30 3.69
N LEU A 94 7.65 1.24 2.78
CA LEU A 94 6.53 2.19 2.73
C LEU A 94 5.56 1.99 3.92
N GLU A 95 5.67 0.88 4.64
CA GLU A 95 4.89 0.53 5.84
C GLU A 95 3.37 0.63 5.65
N LEU A 96 2.91 0.31 4.43
CA LEU A 96 1.52 0.44 4.00
C LEU A 96 0.56 -0.55 4.68
N ALA A 97 1.06 -1.57 5.39
CA ALA A 97 0.22 -2.61 5.97
C ALA A 97 -0.78 -2.07 7.01
N ALA A 98 -0.35 -1.17 7.90
CA ALA A 98 -1.26 -0.53 8.87
C ALA A 98 -2.31 0.34 8.17
N LEU A 99 -1.87 1.12 7.18
CA LEU A 99 -2.73 1.99 6.39
C LEU A 99 -3.79 1.18 5.63
N ALA A 100 -3.38 0.11 4.94
CA ALA A 100 -4.27 -0.79 4.22
C ALA A 100 -5.29 -1.44 5.16
N GLN A 101 -4.89 -1.87 6.36
CA GLN A 101 -5.81 -2.42 7.36
C GLN A 101 -6.87 -1.40 7.78
N ALA A 102 -6.46 -0.16 8.08
CA ALA A 102 -7.37 0.91 8.48
C ALA A 102 -8.37 1.25 7.37
N ILE A 103 -7.88 1.43 6.14
CA ILE A 103 -8.70 1.71 4.95
C ILE A 103 -9.69 0.58 4.69
N PHE A 104 -9.23 -0.67 4.71
CA PHE A 104 -10.08 -1.83 4.47
C PHE A 104 -11.19 -1.92 5.53
N THR A 105 -10.83 -1.78 6.81
CA THR A 105 -11.79 -1.81 7.92
C THR A 105 -12.84 -0.72 7.78
N ASP A 106 -12.42 0.54 7.54
CA ASP A 106 -13.34 1.65 7.36
C ASP A 106 -14.25 1.43 6.15
N THR A 107 -13.69 0.96 5.03
CA THR A 107 -14.47 0.72 3.81
C THR A 107 -15.55 -0.34 4.01
N MET A 108 -15.26 -1.40 4.78
CA MET A 108 -16.21 -2.46 5.10
C MET A 108 -17.30 -2.04 6.10
N GLN A 109 -17.04 -1.01 6.91
CA GLN A 109 -18.02 -0.46 7.85
C GLN A 109 -18.96 0.57 7.21
N LEU A 110 -18.66 1.04 5.99
CA LEU A 110 -19.57 1.92 5.27
C LEU A 110 -20.85 1.18 4.87
N PRO A 111 -22.04 1.79 5.03
CA PRO A 111 -23.31 1.18 4.66
C PRO A 111 -23.30 0.59 3.25
N ASP A 112 -23.83 -0.62 3.12
CA ASP A 112 -23.84 -1.38 1.87
C ASP A 112 -24.96 -0.89 0.93
N ALA A 113 -24.66 0.07 0.03
CA ALA A 113 -25.52 0.42 -1.12
C ALA A 113 -24.97 1.53 -2.06
N SER A 114 -23.68 1.56 -2.43
CA SER A 114 -23.28 2.47 -3.52
C SER A 114 -22.42 1.78 -4.59
N THR A 115 -22.86 1.92 -5.84
CA THR A 115 -22.05 1.60 -7.03
C THR A 115 -20.68 2.30 -6.97
N GLN A 116 -20.58 3.41 -6.24
CA GLN A 116 -19.35 4.16 -6.03
C GLN A 116 -18.31 3.38 -5.21
N ARG A 117 -18.67 2.79 -4.07
CA ARG A 117 -17.73 1.98 -3.28
C ARG A 117 -17.21 0.80 -4.10
N GLN A 118 -18.10 0.11 -4.81
CA GLN A 118 -17.73 -1.02 -5.66
C GLN A 118 -16.75 -0.59 -6.75
N ARG A 119 -17.07 0.48 -7.50
CA ARG A 119 -16.19 1.02 -8.54
C ARG A 119 -14.83 1.45 -8.00
N ILE A 120 -14.79 2.11 -6.85
CA ILE A 120 -13.55 2.54 -6.21
C ILE A 120 -12.68 1.32 -5.86
N MET A 121 -13.27 0.30 -5.23
CA MET A 121 -12.56 -0.93 -4.89
C MET A 121 -12.06 -1.67 -6.14
N GLU A 122 -12.90 -1.80 -7.17
CA GLU A 122 -12.52 -2.41 -8.45
C GLU A 122 -11.36 -1.65 -9.12
N ASN A 123 -11.42 -0.33 -9.16
CA ASN A 123 -10.36 0.51 -9.71
C ASN A 123 -9.05 0.33 -8.93
N ARG A 124 -9.08 0.37 -7.59
CA ARG A 124 -7.86 0.21 -6.78
C ARG A 124 -7.27 -1.19 -6.88
N ILE A 125 -8.12 -2.23 -6.96
CA ILE A 125 -7.65 -3.60 -7.24
C ILE A 125 -6.98 -3.67 -8.61
N ALA A 126 -7.57 -3.03 -9.63
CA ALA A 126 -6.99 -2.98 -10.97
C ALA A 126 -5.64 -2.24 -10.99
N ASP A 127 -5.52 -1.13 -10.26
CA ASP A 127 -4.27 -0.37 -10.17
C ASP A 127 -3.18 -1.18 -9.45
N ILE A 128 -3.49 -1.81 -8.31
CA ILE A 128 -2.57 -2.71 -7.60
C ILE A 128 -2.10 -3.83 -8.52
N ARG A 129 -3.04 -4.50 -9.20
CA ARG A 129 -2.69 -5.58 -10.15
C ARG A 129 -1.75 -5.08 -11.24
N LYS A 130 -2.02 -3.91 -11.82
CA LYS A 130 -1.18 -3.32 -12.86
C LYS A 130 0.24 -3.03 -12.38
N VAL A 131 0.41 -2.51 -11.16
CA VAL A 131 1.74 -2.18 -10.61
C VAL A 131 2.51 -3.45 -10.27
N TYR A 132 1.87 -4.41 -9.60
CA TYR A 132 2.53 -5.67 -9.25
C TYR A 132 2.81 -6.55 -10.47
N GLU A 133 2.01 -6.48 -11.54
CA GLU A 133 2.33 -7.17 -12.80
C GLU A 133 3.63 -6.63 -13.43
N GLN A 134 3.87 -5.31 -13.38
CA GLN A 134 5.13 -4.73 -13.86
C GLN A 134 6.34 -5.22 -13.06
N LEU A 135 6.15 -5.42 -11.75
CA LEU A 135 7.17 -5.98 -10.85
C LEU A 135 7.37 -7.49 -11.07
N LEU A 136 6.29 -8.26 -11.23
CA LEU A 136 6.33 -9.73 -11.32
C LEU A 136 6.72 -10.24 -12.70
N ALA A 137 6.33 -9.59 -13.80
CA ALA A 137 6.63 -10.03 -15.16
C ALA A 137 8.14 -10.27 -15.43
N PRO A 138 9.08 -9.38 -15.03
CA PRO A 138 10.52 -9.67 -15.16
C PRO A 138 10.99 -10.77 -14.21
N ALA A 139 10.45 -10.86 -12.98
CA ALA A 139 10.80 -11.91 -12.02
C ALA A 139 10.39 -13.31 -12.52
N LYS A 140 9.17 -13.44 -13.06
CA LYS A 140 8.66 -14.65 -13.71
C LYS A 140 9.56 -15.10 -14.85
N ARG A 141 9.93 -14.18 -15.76
CA ARG A 141 10.86 -14.47 -16.89
C ARG A 141 12.25 -14.91 -16.45
N ALA A 142 12.68 -14.52 -15.25
CA ALA A 142 13.97 -14.85 -14.68
C ALA A 142 13.93 -16.11 -13.78
N GLY A 143 12.79 -16.80 -13.67
CA GLY A 143 12.64 -17.96 -12.79
C GLY A 143 12.68 -17.63 -11.30
N LEU A 144 12.45 -16.36 -10.92
CA LEU A 144 12.53 -15.89 -9.52
C LEU A 144 11.22 -16.09 -8.75
N CYS A 145 10.13 -16.39 -9.46
CA CYS A 145 8.84 -16.78 -8.88
C CYS A 145 8.01 -17.59 -9.89
N PRO A 146 7.00 -18.35 -9.45
CA PRO A 146 6.15 -19.14 -10.35
C PRO A 146 5.41 -18.28 -11.37
N ALA A 147 5.21 -18.81 -12.58
CA ALA A 147 4.56 -18.10 -13.68
C ALA A 147 3.10 -17.72 -13.38
N ASP A 148 2.44 -18.50 -12.54
CA ASP A 148 1.02 -18.37 -12.14
C ASP A 148 0.81 -17.52 -10.87
N VAL A 149 1.86 -16.91 -10.29
CA VAL A 149 1.71 -15.97 -9.17
C VAL A 149 0.76 -14.84 -9.58
N ASP A 150 -0.34 -14.71 -8.84
CA ASP A 150 -1.31 -13.64 -9.01
C ASP A 150 -0.80 -12.33 -8.38
N PRO A 151 -0.85 -11.19 -9.09
CA PRO A 151 -0.36 -9.91 -8.57
C PRO A 151 -1.05 -9.43 -7.29
N LEU A 152 -2.36 -9.67 -7.17
CA LEU A 152 -3.11 -9.25 -5.97
C LEU A 152 -2.75 -10.17 -4.80
N ASP A 153 -2.65 -11.48 -5.02
CA ASP A 153 -2.25 -12.41 -3.96
C ASP A 153 -0.85 -12.12 -3.44
N PHE A 154 0.10 -11.78 -4.33
CA PHE A 154 1.44 -11.37 -3.92
C PHE A 154 1.40 -10.07 -3.08
N HIS A 155 0.62 -9.08 -3.49
CA HIS A 155 0.44 -7.84 -2.72
C HIS A 155 -0.11 -8.12 -1.31
N LEU A 156 -1.18 -8.93 -1.23
CA LEU A 156 -1.80 -9.30 0.04
C LEU A 156 -0.85 -10.11 0.92
N ALA A 157 -0.12 -11.06 0.35
CA ALA A 157 0.89 -11.84 1.06
C ALA A 157 1.99 -10.94 1.66
N LEU A 158 2.52 -10.01 0.87
CA LEU A 158 3.50 -9.03 1.36
C LEU A 158 2.92 -8.19 2.49
N GLY A 159 1.67 -7.71 2.36
CA GLY A 159 0.96 -6.99 3.42
C GLY A 159 0.78 -7.79 4.71
N ILE A 160 0.50 -9.10 4.60
CA ILE A 160 0.40 -10.02 5.76
C ILE A 160 1.76 -10.20 6.44
N VAL A 161 2.81 -10.45 5.66
CA VAL A 161 4.18 -10.68 6.16
C VAL A 161 4.77 -9.43 6.82
N THR A 162 4.41 -8.25 6.32
CA THR A 162 4.92 -6.95 6.80
C THR A 162 4.01 -6.29 7.84
N ARG A 163 2.93 -6.97 8.25
CA ARG A 163 1.96 -6.42 9.19
C ARG A 163 2.65 -6.01 10.51
N PRO A 164 2.47 -4.77 10.98
CA PRO A 164 3.05 -4.35 12.24
C PRO A 164 2.40 -5.07 13.41
N LEU A 165 3.17 -5.21 14.48
CA LEU A 165 2.63 -5.63 15.77
C LEU A 165 1.65 -4.55 16.30
N PRO A 166 0.73 -4.91 17.20
CA PRO A 166 -0.13 -3.92 17.87
C PRO A 166 0.67 -2.75 18.46
N VAL A 167 0.09 -1.55 18.51
CA VAL A 167 0.76 -0.31 18.96
C VAL A 167 1.35 -0.45 20.37
N ASP A 168 0.71 -1.23 21.24
CA ASP A 168 1.17 -1.48 22.62
C ASP A 168 2.24 -2.57 22.72
N ALA A 169 2.62 -3.20 21.61
CA ALA A 169 3.67 -4.20 21.60
C ALA A 169 5.03 -3.53 21.88
N PRO A 170 5.87 -4.10 22.76
CA PRO A 170 7.20 -3.58 23.04
C PRO A 170 7.98 -3.35 21.74
N ASP A 171 8.67 -2.23 21.64
CA ASP A 171 9.61 -2.05 20.54
C ASP A 171 10.74 -3.06 20.66
N LEU A 172 10.88 -3.89 19.64
CA LEU A 172 11.87 -4.95 19.62
C LEU A 172 13.00 -4.50 18.70
N PRO A 173 14.26 -4.41 19.18
CA PRO A 173 15.41 -4.07 18.33
C PRO A 173 15.53 -4.97 17.08
N THR A 174 14.96 -6.17 17.16
CA THR A 174 14.95 -7.17 16.09
C THR A 174 13.77 -7.05 15.13
N ARG A 175 12.86 -6.08 15.29
CA ARG A 175 11.63 -5.98 14.50
C ARG A 175 11.90 -5.81 13.01
N THR A 176 12.71 -4.81 12.62
CA THR A 176 13.11 -4.61 11.22
C THR A 176 13.93 -5.79 10.67
N PRO A 177 14.96 -6.29 11.39
CA PRO A 177 15.66 -7.52 10.98
C PRO A 177 14.76 -8.75 10.85
N MET A 178 13.70 -8.87 11.64
CA MET A 178 12.73 -9.97 11.56
C MET A 178 11.84 -9.82 10.34
N ARG A 179 11.29 -8.62 10.10
CA ARG A 179 10.50 -8.31 8.90
C ARG A 179 11.28 -8.66 7.62
N ASN A 180 12.53 -8.22 7.53
CA ASN A 180 13.36 -8.48 6.35
C ASN A 180 13.60 -9.98 6.15
N ARG A 181 13.90 -10.73 7.22
CA ARG A 181 14.04 -12.20 7.13
C ARG A 181 12.75 -12.90 6.69
N LEU A 182 11.58 -12.42 7.11
CA LEU A 182 10.30 -13.01 6.67
C LEU A 182 10.03 -12.73 5.19
N ILE A 183 10.36 -11.53 4.71
CA ILE A 183 10.33 -11.22 3.28
C ILE A 183 11.29 -12.15 2.53
N ASP A 184 12.53 -12.31 2.99
CA ASP A 184 13.51 -13.20 2.36
C ASP A 184 13.01 -14.64 2.28
N VAL A 185 12.41 -15.17 3.35
CA VAL A 185 11.81 -16.52 3.38
C VAL A 185 10.67 -16.64 2.35
N MET A 186 9.82 -15.62 2.23
CA MET A 186 8.76 -15.60 1.22
C MET A 186 9.34 -15.64 -0.19
N LEU A 187 10.36 -14.82 -0.47
CA LEU A 187 10.99 -14.74 -1.79
C LEU A 187 11.76 -16.01 -2.14
N ASP A 188 12.51 -16.58 -1.20
CA ASP A 188 13.21 -17.85 -1.37
C ASP A 188 12.23 -19.00 -1.63
N GLY A 189 11.07 -18.99 -0.97
CA GLY A 189 10.01 -19.97 -1.20
C GLY A 189 9.42 -19.89 -2.61
N LEU A 190 9.18 -18.68 -3.12
CA LEU A 190 8.71 -18.47 -4.50
C LEU A 190 9.75 -18.93 -5.52
N GLU A 191 11.02 -18.55 -5.32
CA GLU A 191 12.12 -18.95 -6.20
C GLU A 191 12.30 -20.49 -6.21
N ALA A 192 12.20 -21.13 -5.05
CA ALA A 192 12.27 -22.59 -4.96
C ALA A 192 11.11 -23.28 -5.71
N GLN A 193 9.90 -22.74 -5.64
CA GLN A 193 8.74 -23.28 -6.38
C GLN A 193 8.88 -23.10 -7.90
N ALA A 194 9.43 -21.97 -8.34
CA ALA A 194 9.70 -21.73 -9.76
C ALA A 194 10.67 -22.78 -10.33
N ASN A 195 11.77 -23.03 -9.60
CA ASN A 195 12.79 -24.01 -9.99
C ASN A 195 12.31 -25.47 -9.92
N ALA A 196 11.26 -25.76 -9.14
CA ALA A 196 10.69 -27.11 -9.03
C ALA A 196 9.64 -27.40 -10.13
N ALA A 197 9.19 -26.38 -10.86
CA ALA A 197 8.22 -26.49 -11.94
C ALA A 197 8.87 -26.65 -13.33
N GLU A 198 10.20 -26.52 -13.43
CA GLU A 198 11.03 -26.86 -14.61
C GLU A 198 11.45 -28.34 -14.60
#